data_AF-A0A836L1G9-F1
#
_entry.id   AF-A0A836L1G9-F1
#
_cell.length_a   1.000
_cell.length_b   1.000
_cell.length_c   1.000
_cell.angle_alpha   90.00
_cell.angle_beta   90.00
_cell.angle_gamma   90.00
#
_symmetry.space_group_name_H-M   'P 1'
#
loop_
_entity.id
_entity.type
_entity.pdbx_description
1 polymer ?
#
loop_
_entity_poly.entity_id
_entity_poly.type
_entity_poly.pdbx_seq_one_letter_code
_entity_poly.pdbx_strand_id
1 'polypeptide(L)'
;MRYTSFRMIDSLCAQLLQAKHDFVKVDKIIADGIRQSILDKDTLPLIIQKTAVTEGEWCLALRVLQSQHLDRHRLRRDDNIWAIVDRGVPDNAASKSAAQRALQDIYGSRFRKKSPPLPVR
;
A
#
# COMPACT_ATOMS: atom_id res chain seq x y z
N MET A 1 19.91 4.15 12.46
CA MET A 1 18.97 3.48 11.56
C MET A 1 18.99 1.99 11.87
N ARG A 2 17.83 1.38 12.19
CA ARG A 2 17.76 -0.08 12.34
C ARG A 2 17.59 -0.66 10.93
N TYR A 3 18.53 -1.50 10.51
CA TYR A 3 18.38 -2.25 9.26
C TYR A 3 17.36 -3.36 9.50
N THR A 4 16.10 -3.11 9.17
CA THR A 4 15.12 -4.18 9.03
C THR A 4 15.60 -5.09 7.92
N SER A 5 15.89 -6.35 8.23
CA SER A 5 16.42 -7.27 7.23
C SER A 5 15.38 -7.52 6.14
N PHE A 6 15.81 -7.60 4.88
CA PHE A 6 14.93 -7.92 3.75
C PHE A 6 14.11 -9.20 3.99
N ARG A 7 14.68 -10.19 4.69
CA ARG A 7 13.99 -11.43 5.08
C ARG A 7 12.74 -11.18 5.93
N MET A 8 12.77 -10.19 6.81
CA MET A 8 11.61 -9.84 7.64
C MET A 8 10.51 -9.18 6.83
N ILE A 9 10.88 -8.31 5.86
CA ILE A 9 9.93 -7.72 4.92
C ILE A 9 9.29 -8.81 4.05
N ASP A 10 10.10 -9.76 3.57
CA ASP A 10 9.62 -10.89 2.77
C ASP A 10 8.65 -11.76 3.57
N SER A 11 8.98 -12.08 4.81
CA SER A 11 8.11 -12.86 5.70
C SER A 11 6.79 -12.13 5.97
N LEU A 12 6.84 -10.81 6.23
CA LEU A 12 5.63 -10.01 6.43
C LEU A 12 4.75 -10.00 5.17
N CYS A 13 5.35 -9.82 3.98
CA CYS A 13 4.62 -9.87 2.71
C CYS A 13 3.98 -11.23 2.49
N ALA A 14 4.70 -12.33 2.75
CA ALA A 14 4.15 -13.69 2.63
C ALA A 14 2.95 -13.91 3.56
N GLN A 15 3.02 -13.43 4.81
CA GLN A 15 1.90 -13.52 5.75
C GLN A 15 0.70 -12.70 5.27
N LEU A 16 0.92 -11.48 4.76
CA LEU A 16 -0.14 -10.64 4.21
C LEU A 16 -0.81 -11.31 3.00
N LEU A 17 -0.04 -11.93 2.10
CA LEU A 17 -0.55 -12.64 0.93
C LEU A 17 -1.38 -13.87 1.32
N GLN A 18 -0.91 -14.65 2.30
CA GLN A 18 -1.66 -15.79 2.83
C GLN A 18 -2.98 -15.35 3.49
N ALA A 19 -2.99 -14.19 4.13
CA ALA A 19 -4.15 -13.63 4.80
C ALA A 19 -5.03 -12.76 3.90
N LYS A 20 -4.77 -12.65 2.59
CA LYS A 20 -5.39 -11.63 1.72
C LYS A 20 -6.93 -11.58 1.71
N HIS A 21 -7.58 -12.70 2.02
CA HIS A 21 -9.04 -12.82 2.10
C HIS A 21 -9.62 -12.66 3.52
N ASP A 22 -8.77 -12.58 4.53
CA ASP A 22 -9.13 -12.44 5.94
C ASP A 22 -8.65 -11.07 6.45
N PHE A 23 -9.53 -10.07 6.35
CA PHE A 23 -9.17 -8.69 6.66
C PHE A 23 -8.81 -8.46 8.12
N VAL A 24 -9.38 -9.25 9.03
CA VAL A 24 -9.04 -9.19 10.47
C VAL A 24 -7.60 -9.67 10.68
N LYS A 25 -7.20 -10.75 10.00
CA LYS A 25 -5.80 -11.21 10.04
C LYS A 25 -4.85 -10.22 9.39
N VAL A 26 -5.21 -9.62 8.25
CA VAL A 26 -4.40 -8.58 7.60
C VAL A 26 -4.14 -7.41 8.57
N ASP A 27 -5.17 -6.88 9.22
CA ASP A 27 -5.00 -5.77 10.18
C ASP A 27 -4.14 -6.17 11.39
N LYS A 28 -4.29 -7.41 11.87
CA LYS A 28 -3.41 -7.95 12.93
C LYS A 28 -1.94 -8.02 12.49
N ILE A 29 -1.68 -8.55 11.29
CA ILE A 29 -0.32 -8.65 10.72
C ILE A 29 0.30 -7.27 10.55
N ILE A 30 -0.47 -6.27 10.09
CA ILE A 30 -0.01 -4.88 9.99
C ILE A 30 0.36 -4.33 11.37
N ALA A 31 -0.53 -4.49 12.36
CA ALA A 31 -0.28 -4.01 13.72
C ALA A 31 0.99 -4.62 14.33
N ASP A 32 1.19 -5.93 14.16
CA ASP A 32 2.36 -6.65 14.66
C ASP A 32 3.62 -6.26 13.89
N GLY A 33 3.54 -6.09 12.57
CA GLY A 33 4.64 -5.60 11.73
C GLY A 33 5.13 -4.20 12.15
N ILE A 34 4.21 -3.31 12.53
CA ILE A 34 4.55 -1.98 13.05
C ILE A 34 5.21 -2.08 14.42
N ARG A 35 4.66 -2.87 15.34
CA ARG A 35 5.25 -3.08 16.68
C ARG A 35 6.67 -3.65 16.60
N GLN A 36 6.91 -4.55 15.65
CA GLN A 36 8.22 -5.14 15.40
C GLN A 36 9.17 -4.22 14.61
N SER A 37 8.75 -3.01 14.24
CA SER A 37 9.51 -2.09 13.39
C SER A 37 9.88 -2.68 12.01
N ILE A 38 9.09 -3.64 11.53
CA ILE A 38 9.23 -4.20 10.18
C ILE A 38 8.47 -3.32 9.18
N LEU A 39 7.28 -2.85 9.57
CA LEU A 39 6.47 -1.90 8.82
C LEU A 39 6.65 -0.51 9.43
N ASP A 40 7.37 0.35 8.73
CA ASP A 40 7.59 1.75 9.10
C ASP A 40 7.52 2.65 7.86
N LYS A 41 7.89 3.93 8.01
CA LYS A 41 7.85 4.92 6.92
C LYS A 41 8.77 4.55 5.73
N ASP A 42 9.87 3.86 6.00
CA ASP A 42 10.93 3.57 5.02
C ASP A 42 10.64 2.23 4.34
N THR A 43 10.03 1.27 5.05
CA THR A 43 9.68 -0.05 4.50
C THR A 43 8.26 -0.12 3.91
N LEU A 44 7.35 0.78 4.28
CA LEU A 44 5.98 0.80 3.72
C LEU A 44 5.97 0.85 2.18
N PRO A 45 6.74 1.72 1.49
CA PRO A 45 6.80 1.71 0.03
C PRO A 45 7.26 0.37 -0.56
N LEU A 46 8.20 -0.32 0.11
CA LEU A 46 8.72 -1.62 -0.32
C LEU A 46 7.66 -2.72 -0.19
N ILE A 47 6.92 -2.73 0.91
CA ILE A 47 5.81 -3.67 1.14
C ILE A 47 4.73 -3.46 0.08
N ILE A 48 4.39 -2.21 -0.22
CA ILE A 48 3.41 -1.86 -1.26
C ILE A 48 3.91 -2.25 -2.65
N GLN A 49 5.18 -2.03 -2.97
CA GLN A 49 5.76 -2.46 -4.24
C GLN A 49 5.70 -3.97 -4.40
N LYS A 50 6.09 -4.72 -3.37
CA LYS A 50 6.08 -6.18 -3.43
C LYS A 50 4.65 -6.71 -3.59
N THR A 51 3.71 -6.25 -2.78
CA THR A 51 2.31 -6.71 -2.86
C THR A 51 1.62 -6.29 -4.15
N ALA A 52 1.71 -5.02 -4.56
CA ALA A 52 1.00 -4.53 -5.74
C ALA A 52 1.66 -4.92 -7.07
N VAL A 53 3.00 -4.80 -7.18
CA VAL A 53 3.71 -4.94 -8.46
C VAL A 53 4.29 -6.33 -8.64
N THR A 54 4.99 -6.86 -7.64
CA THR A 54 5.64 -8.18 -7.75
C THR A 54 4.63 -9.32 -7.72
N GLU A 55 3.65 -9.24 -6.81
CA GLU A 55 2.67 -10.31 -6.59
C GLU A 55 1.32 -10.04 -7.30
N GLY A 56 1.13 -8.84 -7.86
CA GLY A 56 -0.11 -8.46 -8.56
C GLY A 56 -1.32 -8.25 -7.64
N GLU A 57 -1.13 -8.26 -6.32
CA GLU A 57 -2.18 -8.15 -5.31
C GLU A 57 -2.41 -6.68 -4.90
N TRP A 58 -2.73 -5.83 -5.88
CA TRP A 58 -2.94 -4.39 -5.67
C TRP A 58 -4.10 -4.08 -4.69
N CYS A 59 -5.12 -4.95 -4.62
CA CYS A 59 -6.20 -4.85 -3.62
C CYS A 59 -5.67 -4.99 -2.19
N LEU A 60 -4.74 -5.92 -1.96
CA LEU A 60 -4.10 -6.10 -0.67
C LEU A 60 -3.23 -4.88 -0.31
N ALA A 61 -2.50 -4.34 -1.29
CA ALA A 61 -1.71 -3.13 -1.11
C ALA A 61 -2.59 -1.93 -0.68
N LEU A 62 -3.73 -1.73 -1.35
CA LEU A 62 -4.71 -0.71 -0.94
C LEU A 62 -5.25 -0.95 0.46
N ARG A 63 -5.50 -2.21 0.83
CA ARG A 63 -5.97 -2.56 2.17
C ARG A 63 -4.93 -2.22 3.23
N VAL A 64 -3.65 -2.51 2.97
CA VAL A 64 -2.54 -2.12 3.86
C VAL A 64 -2.53 -0.61 4.06
N LEU A 65 -2.69 0.17 2.99
CA LEU A 65 -2.76 1.63 3.07
C LEU A 65 -3.99 2.15 3.80
N GLN A 66 -5.13 1.47 3.72
CA GLN A 66 -6.35 1.85 4.45
C GLN A 66 -6.30 1.50 5.95
N SER A 67 -5.31 0.73 6.40
CA SER A 67 -5.27 0.29 7.80
C SER A 67 -5.11 1.48 8.75
N GLN A 68 -6.01 1.56 9.73
CA GLN A 68 -6.01 2.59 10.78
C GLN A 68 -4.76 2.49 11.68
N HIS A 69 -4.09 1.35 11.69
CA HIS A 69 -2.83 1.17 12.42
C HIS A 69 -1.73 2.10 11.90
N LEU A 70 -1.72 2.42 10.60
CA LEU A 70 -0.76 3.39 10.06
C LEU A 70 -0.97 4.77 10.71
N ASP A 71 -2.22 5.23 10.82
CA ASP A 71 -2.55 6.51 11.43
C ASP A 71 -2.26 6.53 12.93
N ARG A 72 -2.66 5.46 13.64
CA ARG A 72 -2.43 5.31 15.08
C ARG A 72 -0.95 5.37 15.45
N HIS A 73 -0.10 4.81 14.59
CA HIS A 73 1.36 4.81 14.76
C HIS A 73 2.06 5.97 14.02
N ARG A 74 1.29 6.93 13.48
CA ARG A 74 1.78 8.11 12.76
C ARG A 74 2.70 7.79 11.57
N LEU A 75 2.50 6.64 10.95
CA LEU A 75 3.19 6.23 9.74
C LEU A 75 2.59 6.98 8.55
N ARG A 76 3.37 7.93 8.03
CA ARG A 76 2.96 8.72 6.88
C ARG A 76 2.99 7.86 5.62
N ARG A 77 1.92 7.98 4.84
CA ARG A 77 1.82 7.46 3.48
C ARG A 77 2.48 8.49 2.57
N ASP A 78 3.67 8.18 2.07
CA ASP A 78 4.36 9.04 1.11
C ASP A 78 3.49 9.17 -0.15
N ASP A 79 3.42 10.38 -0.70
CA ASP A 79 2.73 10.65 -1.94
C ASP A 79 3.25 9.72 -3.04
N ASN A 80 4.52 9.31 -3.07
CA ASN A 80 5.03 8.41 -4.11
C ASN A 80 4.41 6.99 -4.12
N ILE A 81 3.77 6.56 -3.02
CA ILE A 81 3.22 5.20 -2.89
C ILE A 81 2.06 4.97 -3.87
N TRP A 82 1.25 5.99 -4.18
CA TRP A 82 0.14 5.83 -5.12
C TRP A 82 0.57 5.38 -6.53
N ALA A 83 1.76 5.77 -6.97
CA ALA A 83 2.31 5.49 -8.29
C ALA A 83 2.94 4.10 -8.32
N ILE A 84 3.25 3.55 -7.15
CA ILE A 84 3.60 2.14 -7.00
C ILE A 84 2.33 1.29 -7.15
N VAL A 85 1.25 1.68 -6.47
CA VAL A 85 -0.05 0.98 -6.59
C VAL A 85 -0.55 1.04 -8.03
N ASP A 86 -0.59 2.21 -8.65
CA ASP A 86 -1.08 2.41 -10.03
C ASP A 86 -0.34 1.51 -11.05
N ARG A 87 0.98 1.33 -10.87
CA ARG A 87 1.79 0.41 -11.70
C ARG A 87 1.45 -1.08 -11.52
N GLY A 88 0.92 -1.46 -10.36
CA GLY A 88 0.49 -2.84 -10.08
C GLY A 88 -0.96 -3.12 -10.48
N VAL A 89 -1.73 -2.09 -10.84
CA VAL A 89 -3.14 -2.24 -11.23
C VAL A 89 -3.21 -2.75 -12.68
N PRO A 90 -4.00 -3.81 -12.96
CA PRO A 90 -4.19 -4.29 -14.32
C PRO A 90 -4.74 -3.21 -15.26
N ASP A 91 -4.32 -3.24 -16.52
CA ASP A 91 -4.74 -2.26 -17.53
C ASP A 91 -6.17 -2.54 -18.06
N ASN A 92 -7.14 -2.39 -17.17
CA ASN A 92 -8.55 -2.39 -17.51
C ASN A 92 -9.27 -1.26 -16.76
N ALA A 93 -10.32 -0.73 -17.40
CA ALA A 93 -11.03 0.44 -16.90
C ALA A 93 -11.63 0.24 -15.50
N ALA A 94 -12.11 -0.97 -15.19
CA ALA A 94 -12.74 -1.27 -13.90
C ALA A 94 -11.71 -1.26 -12.75
N SER A 95 -10.57 -1.94 -12.92
CA SER A 95 -9.50 -1.98 -11.92
C SER A 95 -8.87 -0.61 -11.71
N LYS A 96 -8.59 0.15 -12.79
CA LYS A 96 -8.07 1.52 -12.70
C LYS A 96 -9.03 2.45 -11.95
N SER A 97 -10.32 2.39 -12.28
CA SER A 97 -11.34 3.20 -11.60
C SER A 97 -11.48 2.84 -10.12
N ALA A 98 -11.43 1.55 -9.79
CA ALA A 98 -11.51 1.07 -8.41
C ALA A 98 -10.29 1.52 -7.58
N ALA A 99 -9.09 1.36 -8.13
CA ALA A 99 -7.86 1.82 -7.49
C ALA A 99 -7.85 3.34 -7.30
N GLN A 100 -8.28 4.10 -8.32
CA GLN A 100 -8.35 5.55 -8.24
C GLN A 100 -9.30 6.02 -7.13
N ARG A 101 -10.48 5.41 -7.00
CA ARG A 101 -11.43 5.71 -5.92
C ARG A 101 -10.83 5.41 -4.55
N ALA A 102 -10.24 4.22 -4.38
CA ALA A 102 -9.63 3.84 -3.11
C ALA A 102 -8.47 4.76 -2.72
N LEU A 103 -7.61 5.13 -3.67
CA LEU A 103 -6.52 6.08 -3.42
C LEU A 103 -7.05 7.49 -3.13
N GLN A 104 -8.13 7.92 -3.78
CA GLN A 104 -8.78 9.17 -3.45
C GLN A 104 -9.34 9.17 -2.02
N ASP A 105 -9.89 8.05 -1.54
CA ASP A 105 -10.37 7.94 -0.16
C ASP A 105 -9.22 7.97 0.85
N ILE A 106 -8.08 7.34 0.52
CA ILE A 106 -6.90 7.27 1.40
C ILE A 106 -6.16 8.62 1.48
N TYR A 107 -5.94 9.27 0.35
CA TYR A 107 -5.10 10.48 0.25
C TYR A 107 -5.93 11.78 0.17
N GLY A 108 -7.24 11.68 -0.01
CA GLY A 108 -8.15 12.82 -0.08
C GLY A 108 -7.75 13.83 -1.15
N SER A 109 -7.70 15.10 -0.76
CA SER A 109 -7.35 16.21 -1.66
C SER A 109 -5.91 16.16 -2.18
N ARG A 110 -5.00 15.44 -1.51
CA ARG A 110 -3.63 15.23 -2.01
C ARG A 110 -3.63 14.40 -3.28
N PHE A 111 -4.62 13.51 -3.43
CA PHE A 111 -4.79 12.70 -4.62
C PHE A 111 -5.08 13.56 -5.88
N ARG A 112 -5.71 14.73 -5.72
CA ARG A 112 -6.09 15.57 -6.87
C ARG A 112 -4.91 16.35 -7.50
N LYS A 113 -3.75 16.44 -6.84
CA LYS A 113 -2.67 17.34 -7.26
C LYS A 113 -1.73 16.81 -8.35
N LYS A 114 -1.94 15.59 -8.87
CA LYS A 114 -1.16 15.05 -10.00
C LYS A 114 -2.02 14.38 -11.07
N SER A 115 -3.19 14.92 -11.39
CA SER A 115 -3.75 14.66 -12.71
C SER A 115 -2.75 15.24 -13.74
N PRO A 116 -2.31 14.48 -14.77
CA PRO A 116 -1.53 15.07 -15.86
C PRO A 116 -2.35 16.20 -16.49
N PRO A 117 -1.71 17.26 -17.01
CA PRO A 117 -2.43 18.31 -17.70
C PRO A 117 -3.24 17.65 -18.82
N LEU A 118 -4.54 17.97 -18.87
CA LEU A 118 -5.40 17.62 -19.99
C LEU A 118 -4.71 17.99 -21.30
N PRO A 119 -4.77 17.17 -22.36
CA PRO A 119 -4.18 17.53 -23.63
C PRO A 119 -4.86 18.82 -24.10
N VAL A 120 -4.05 19.85 -24.31
CA VAL A 120 -4.47 21.08 -24.96
C VAL A 120 -4.89 20.68 -26.38
N ARG A 121 -6.16 20.94 -26.71
CA ARG A 121 -6.75 20.73 -28.04
C ARG A 121 -6.02 21.54 -29.10
#